data_AF-A0A942C970-F1
#
_entry.id   AF-A0A942C970-F1
#
_cell.length_a   1.000
_cell.length_b   1.000
_cell.length_c   1.000
_cell.angle_alpha   90.00
_cell.angle_beta   90.00
_cell.angle_gamma   90.00
#
_symmetry.space_group_name_H-M   'P 1'
#
loop_
_entity.id
_entity.type
_entity.pdbx_description
1 polymer ?
#
loop_
_entity_poly.entity_id
_entity_poly.type
_entity_poly.pdbx_seq_one_letter_code
_entity_poly.pdbx_strand_id
1 'polypeptide(L)'
;MSAILMPRQTEQGWVVDLPPEMAQAIGVAEGSMVILYAHEGSVRTEILPPVSAEIKNISQYLLQKNRALYEEMKKVGDEGD
;
A
#
# COMPACT_ATOMS: atom_id res chain seq x y z
N MET A 1 -22.79 -4.04 -4.58
CA MET A 1 -22.10 -3.12 -5.51
C MET A 1 -20.77 -3.76 -5.86
N SER A 2 -20.51 -4.06 -7.14
CA SER A 2 -19.21 -4.59 -7.57
C SER A 2 -18.19 -3.46 -7.46
N ALA A 3 -17.25 -3.56 -6.52
CA ALA A 3 -16.10 -2.66 -6.51
C ALA A 3 -15.30 -2.92 -7.79
N ILE A 4 -14.98 -1.87 -8.55
CA ILE A 4 -14.07 -2.00 -9.68
C ILE A 4 -12.68 -2.24 -9.08
N LEU A 5 -12.17 -3.46 -9.22
CA LEU A 5 -10.78 -3.77 -8.91
C LEU A 5 -9.90 -3.06 -9.96
N MET A 6 -9.26 -1.96 -9.56
CA MET A 6 -8.26 -1.29 -10.39
C MET A 6 -6.88 -1.76 -9.99
N PRO A 7 -6.19 -2.56 -10.84
CA PRO A 7 -4.80 -2.93 -10.59
C PRO A 7 -3.92 -1.68 -10.56
N ARG A 8 -3.05 -1.58 -9.56
CA ARG A 8 -2.02 -0.54 -9.48
C ARG A 8 -0.76 -1.04 -10.18
N GLN A 9 -0.31 -0.33 -11.20
CA GLN A 9 0.95 -0.65 -11.87
C GLN A 9 2.15 -0.27 -11.01
N THR A 10 3.13 -1.16 -11.01
CA THR A 10 4.45 -1.02 -10.39
C THR A 10 5.52 -1.31 -11.44
N GLU A 11 6.79 -1.09 -11.10
CA GLU A 11 7.91 -1.37 -12.01
C GLU A 11 8.00 -2.85 -12.39
N GLN A 12 7.54 -3.76 -11.54
CA GLN A 12 7.72 -5.20 -11.69
C GLN A 12 6.42 -5.94 -12.04
N GLY A 13 5.28 -5.24 -12.07
CA GLY A 13 3.98 -5.86 -12.30
C GLY A 13 2.79 -5.05 -11.81
N TRP A 14 1.71 -5.73 -11.45
CA TRP A 14 0.49 -5.11 -10.93
C TRP A 14 0.18 -5.57 -9.51
N VAL A 15 -0.33 -4.66 -8.68
CA VAL A 15 -0.83 -4.97 -7.34
C VAL A 15 -2.34 -4.78 -7.32
N VAL A 16 -3.07 -5.75 -6.80
CA VAL A 16 -4.52 -5.74 -6.68
C VAL A 16 -4.91 -6.02 -5.24
N ASP A 17 -5.80 -5.21 -4.68
CA ASP A 17 -6.38 -5.49 -3.36
C ASP A 17 -7.34 -6.68 -3.48
N LEU A 18 -7.24 -7.67 -2.60
CA LEU A 18 -8.19 -8.79 -2.58
C LEU A 18 -9.53 -8.33 -1.99
N PRO A 19 -10.65 -8.48 -2.71
CA PRO A 19 -11.96 -8.36 -2.09
C PRO A 19 -12.12 -9.36 -0.93
N PRO A 20 -12.87 -9.02 0.13
CA PRO A 20 -13.12 -9.92 1.25
C PRO A 20 -13.65 -11.29 0.80
N GLU A 21 -14.57 -11.33 -0.17
CA GLU A 21 -15.12 -12.57 -0.71
C GLU A 21 -14.06 -13.47 -1.35
N MET A 22 -13.05 -12.88 -2.00
CA MET A 22 -11.97 -13.62 -2.63
C MET A 22 -10.95 -14.08 -1.60
N ALA A 23 -10.60 -13.23 -0.64
CA ALA A 23 -9.72 -13.57 0.47
C ALA A 23 -10.26 -14.76 1.27
N GLN A 24 -11.56 -14.76 1.55
CA GLN A 24 -12.24 -15.86 2.22
C GLN A 24 -12.23 -17.15 1.37
N ALA A 25 -12.51 -17.05 0.07
CA ALA A 25 -12.54 -18.19 -0.84
C ALA A 25 -11.18 -18.90 -0.97
N ILE A 26 -10.07 -18.17 -0.89
CA ILE A 26 -8.70 -18.71 -1.00
C ILE A 26 -8.04 -18.94 0.37
N GLY A 27 -8.73 -18.65 1.48
CA GLY A 27 -8.26 -18.92 2.83
C GLY A 27 -7.12 -18.01 3.32
N VAL A 28 -7.09 -16.75 2.88
CA VAL A 28 -6.11 -15.75 3.34
C VAL A 28 -6.78 -14.64 4.16
N ALA A 29 -5.98 -13.87 4.89
CA ALA A 29 -6.50 -12.80 5.74
C ALA A 29 -7.14 -11.67 4.91
N GLU A 30 -8.24 -11.10 5.40
CA GLU A 30 -8.82 -9.89 4.81
C GLU A 30 -7.79 -8.74 4.77
N GLY A 31 -7.83 -7.94 3.70
CA GLY A 31 -6.83 -6.89 3.47
C GLY A 31 -5.50 -7.40 2.90
N SER A 32 -5.42 -8.68 2.55
CA SER A 32 -4.31 -9.20 1.72
C SER A 32 -4.33 -8.56 0.32
N MET A 33 -3.19 -8.56 -0.35
CA MET A 33 -3.05 -8.08 -1.72
C MET A 33 -2.45 -9.17 -2.60
N VAL A 34 -2.75 -9.14 -3.90
CA VAL A 34 -2.09 -9.98 -4.91
C VAL A 34 -1.13 -9.13 -5.73
N ILE A 35 0.09 -9.63 -5.90
CA ILE A 35 1.04 -9.14 -6.88
C ILE A 35 1.01 -10.06 -8.10
N LEU A 36 0.88 -9.47 -9.28
CA LEU A 36 0.95 -10.13 -10.58
C LEU A 36 2.25 -9.68 -11.25
N TYR A 37 3.15 -10.59 -11.57
CA TYR A 37 4.42 -10.24 -12.24
C TYR A 37 4.74 -11.21 -13.37
N ALA A 38 5.39 -10.70 -14.42
CA ALA A 38 5.83 -11.51 -15.54
C ALA A 38 7.03 -12.37 -15.13
N HIS A 39 7.01 -13.66 -15.50
CA HIS A 39 8.09 -14.58 -15.23
C HIS A 39 8.16 -15.65 -16.33
N GLU A 40 9.25 -15.66 -17.11
CA GLU A 40 9.56 -16.69 -18.12
C GLU A 40 8.37 -17.07 -19.03
N GLY A 41 7.75 -16.06 -19.67
CA GLY A 41 6.61 -16.29 -20.57
C GLY A 41 5.28 -16.63 -19.87
N SER A 42 5.24 -16.56 -18.53
CA SER A 42 4.04 -16.73 -17.72
C SER A 42 3.77 -15.51 -16.84
N VAL A 43 2.60 -15.47 -16.22
CA VAL A 43 2.28 -14.54 -15.13
C VAL A 43 2.29 -15.35 -13.84
N ARG A 44 3.12 -14.92 -12.88
CA ARG A 44 3.11 -15.45 -11.52
C ARG A 44 2.34 -14.52 -10.61
N THR A 45 1.81 -15.12 -9.56
CA THR A 45 1.00 -14.44 -8.56
C THR A 45 1.56 -14.71 -7.18
N GLU A 46 1.67 -13.67 -6.36
CA GLU A 46 2.08 -13.78 -4.95
C GLU A 46 1.06 -13.05 -4.07
N ILE A 47 0.67 -13.68 -2.95
CA ILE A 47 -0.25 -13.07 -1.99
C ILE A 47 0.56 -12.47 -0.86
N LEU A 48 0.42 -11.16 -0.67
CA LEU A 48 0.96 -10.47 0.48
C LEU A 48 -0.08 -10.43 1.60
N PRO A 49 0.31 -10.77 2.84
CA PRO A 49 -0.57 -10.60 3.99
C PRO A 49 -0.89 -9.11 4.21
N PRO A 50 -1.98 -8.82 4.94
CA PRO A 50 -2.28 -7.45 5.33
C PRO A 50 -1.12 -6.86 6.14
N VAL A 51 -0.89 -5.56 5.93
CA VAL A 51 0.10 -4.82 6.71
C VAL A 51 -0.25 -4.91 8.19
N SER A 52 0.71 -5.32 9.03
CA SER A 52 0.48 -5.44 10.46
C SER A 52 0.09 -4.09 11.07
N ALA A 53 -0.72 -4.13 12.13
CA ALA A 53 -1.12 -2.92 12.85
C ALA A 53 0.09 -2.13 13.36
N GLU A 54 1.17 -2.82 13.75
CA GLU A 54 2.43 -2.22 14.17
C GLU A 54 3.09 -1.39 13.05
N ILE A 55 3.26 -1.97 11.86
CA ILE A 55 3.86 -1.28 10.71
C ILE A 55 3.00 -0.08 10.30
N LYS A 56 1.67 -0.23 10.35
CA LYS A 56 0.74 0.86 10.06
C LYS A 56 0.91 2.02 11.05
N ASN A 57 1.02 1.73 12.34
CA ASN A 57 1.22 2.74 13.38
C ASN A 57 2.56 3.46 13.25
N ILE A 58 3.64 2.72 12.97
CA ILE A 58 4.97 3.29 12.75
C ILE A 58 4.94 4.22 11.52
N SER A 59 4.32 3.79 10.43
CA SER A 59 4.20 4.58 9.19
C SER A 59 3.43 5.87 9.42
N GLN A 60 2.32 5.81 10.17
CA GLN A 60 1.53 6.99 10.55
C GLN A 60 2.31 7.96 11.45
N TYR A 61 3.05 7.43 12.43
CA TYR A 61 3.90 8.24 13.29
C TYR A 61 4.98 8.99 12.49
N LEU A 62 5.67 8.30 11.59
CA LEU A 62 6.70 8.91 10.73
C LEU A 62 6.12 9.99 9.82
N LEU A 63 4.94 9.74 9.23
CA LEU A 63 4.26 10.73 8.39
C LEU A 63 3.92 12.00 9.17
N GLN A 64 3.39 11.86 10.39
CA GLN A 64 3.05 13.02 11.25
C GLN A 64 4.29 13.80 11.65
N LYS A 65 5.36 13.09 12.07
CA LYS A 65 6.63 13.73 12.43
C LYS A 65 7.23 14.52 11.27
N ASN A 66 7.24 13.93 10.07
CA ASN A 66 7.76 14.60 8.88
C ASN A 66 6.90 15.82 8.52
N ARG A 67 5.57 15.72 8.61
CA ARG A 67 4.68 16.86 8.37
C ARG A 67 4.96 18.02 9.34
N ALA A 68 5.15 17.72 10.62
CA ALA A 68 5.50 18.74 11.62
C ALA A 68 6.84 19.42 11.27
N LEU A 69 7.85 18.63 10.89
CA LEU A 69 9.14 19.16 10.47
C LEU A 69 9.03 20.07 9.23
N TYR A 70 8.23 19.67 8.24
CA TYR A 70 7.97 20.51 7.06
C TYR A 70 7.29 21.83 7.40
N GLU A 71 6.30 21.81 8.31
CA GLU A 71 5.63 23.03 8.78
C GLU A 71 6.59 23.96 9.53
N GLU A 72 7.50 23.41 10.34
CA GLU A 72 8.54 24.20 11.03
C GLU A 72 9.53 24.82 10.04
N MET A 73 10.03 24.03 9.07
CA MET A 73 10.93 24.54 8.04
C MET A 73 10.26 25.62 7.18
N LYS A 74 8.98 25.46 6.88
CA LYS A 74 8.20 26.47 6.15
C LYS A 74 8.12 27.78 6.91
N LYS A 75 7.83 27.75 8.22
CA LYS A 75 7.79 28.96 9.06
C LYS A 75 9.13 29.68 9.10
N VAL A 76 10.23 28.94 9.23
CA VAL A 76 11.58 29.53 9.20
C VAL A 76 11.91 30.17 7.85
N GLY A 77 11.42 29.57 6.75
CA GLY A 77 11.55 30.15 5.41
C GLY A 77 10.68 31.39 5.18
N ASP A 78 9.44 31.39 5.69
CA ASP A 78 8.51 32.51 5.56
C ASP A 78 8.87 33.71 6.48
N GLU A 79 9.64 33.50 7.56
CA GLU A 79 10.14 34.55 8.47
C GLU A 79 11.49 35.16 8.01
N GLY A 80 12.11 34.62 6.96
CA GLY A 80 13.42 35.03 6.43
C GLY A 80 13.39 35.93 5.20
N ASP A 81 12.20 36.33 4.74
CA ASP A 81 11.93 37.26 3.61
C ASP A 81 11.42 38.62 4.15
#